data_AF-A0AA88MP13-F1
#
_entry.id   AF-A0AA88MP13-F1
#
_cell.length_a   1.000
_cell.length_b   1.000
_cell.length_c   1.000
_cell.angle_alpha   90.00
_cell.angle_beta   90.00
_cell.angle_gamma   90.00
#
_symmetry.space_group_name_H-M   'P 1'
#
loop_
_entity.id
_entity.type
_entity.pdbx_description
1 polymer ?
#
loop_
_entity_poly.entity_id
_entity_poly.type
_entity_poly.pdbx_seq_one_letter_code
_entity_poly.pdbx_strand_id
1 'polypeptide(L)'
;MSPQKDTKFPPLTPSQKQRPDTDCSVRNETVQMSGDRQEGESADAVSVQASAATKLRWTGSSYIYVSPGKKPRLLMQLESYAMKELQKINPSEPKCQELKLQVYRNVFGFFIREFKTYQSVLSAIKREYENTLAHQQDQIRELEPLRSHLRLVREEYDRKIQARWREEQAEIAALKREKQQLQKNIEAMREKEKAMQAVVNHLQSALSQQYLQYRDECDARQLLIWQLNEQKDLFVKGEQAAHDNTEGKDPVELQLTLKICREDLSKAQEELKRMKAEYWDVVPRQELDNLEQTHTQTLLQLKTLQGNFNQLKSEYGILLELHKRGSVHNEIYDPTKVQVDECMSQGKNQIQSIQLKQRIHSGTSESSTITAQEFRAALRAAFPLKSDEEIDELVASAQNNPDSSNDTISSQRLHSLLAEFGATALHPALDEPKENTASNHFPDSN
;
A
#
# COMPACT_ATOMS: atom_id res chain seq x y z
N MET A 1 5.21 55.68 -3.62
CA MET A 1 5.69 55.80 -5.02
C MET A 1 6.28 54.45 -5.40
N SER A 2 5.47 53.60 -6.04
CA SER A 2 5.88 52.24 -6.46
C SER A 2 6.29 52.25 -7.93
N PRO A 3 7.31 51.49 -8.31
CA PRO A 3 7.40 50.94 -9.66
C PRO A 3 7.24 49.41 -9.62
N GLN A 4 6.27 48.94 -10.39
CA GLN A 4 6.05 47.55 -10.73
C GLN A 4 7.26 46.98 -11.49
N LYS A 5 7.59 45.70 -11.25
CA LYS A 5 8.35 44.88 -12.18
C LYS A 5 7.55 43.62 -12.47
N ASP A 6 7.04 43.56 -13.69
CA ASP A 6 6.33 42.42 -14.27
C ASP A 6 7.33 41.28 -14.57
N THR A 7 7.23 40.18 -13.84
CA THR A 7 7.82 38.89 -14.25
C THR A 7 6.75 38.08 -14.96
N LYS A 8 6.96 37.93 -16.28
CA LYS A 8 6.10 37.22 -17.24
C LYS A 8 6.32 35.70 -17.11
N PHE A 9 5.29 34.96 -16.73
CA PHE A 9 5.28 33.48 -16.81
C PHE A 9 4.93 33.01 -18.23
N PRO A 10 5.43 31.84 -18.68
CA PRO A 10 5.06 31.25 -19.98
C PRO A 10 3.60 30.77 -20.01
N PRO A 11 2.98 30.67 -21.20
CA PRO A 11 1.55 30.38 -21.33
C PRO A 11 1.23 28.91 -21.04
N LEU A 12 0.20 28.69 -20.22
CA LEU A 12 -0.49 27.41 -20.09
C LEU A 12 -1.40 27.22 -21.31
N THR A 13 -1.35 26.04 -21.92
CA THR A 13 -2.24 25.66 -23.02
C THR A 13 -3.68 25.44 -22.53
N PRO A 14 -4.71 25.83 -23.30
CA PRO A 14 -6.10 25.64 -22.94
C PRO A 14 -6.63 24.33 -23.53
N SER A 15 -7.14 23.41 -22.70
CA SER A 15 -8.27 22.58 -23.14
C SER A 15 -9.08 22.00 -21.97
N GLN A 16 -10.35 22.43 -21.97
CA GLN A 16 -11.56 21.75 -21.52
C GLN A 16 -11.82 21.57 -20.01
N LYS A 17 -12.39 22.66 -19.48
CA LYS A 17 -13.40 22.65 -18.42
C LYS A 17 -14.77 22.47 -19.09
N GLN A 18 -15.48 21.38 -18.80
CA GLN A 18 -16.95 21.33 -18.81
C GLN A 18 -17.41 20.24 -17.83
N ARG A 19 -17.79 20.67 -16.63
CA ARG A 19 -18.79 19.96 -15.82
C ARG A 19 -20.16 20.23 -16.44
N PRO A 20 -21.10 19.31 -16.20
CA PRO A 20 -22.33 19.75 -15.55
C PRO A 20 -22.66 18.88 -14.33
N ASP A 21 -22.99 19.57 -13.23
CA ASP A 21 -23.79 19.05 -12.14
C ASP A 21 -25.27 19.09 -12.58
N THR A 22 -26.00 17.97 -12.52
CA THR A 22 -27.44 17.98 -12.26
C THR A 22 -27.90 16.67 -11.61
N ASP A 23 -28.50 16.82 -10.43
CA ASP A 23 -29.35 15.87 -9.70
C ASP A 23 -30.50 15.31 -10.57
N CYS A 24 -30.90 14.04 -10.32
CA CYS A 24 -32.15 13.68 -9.65
C CYS A 24 -32.52 12.19 -9.83
N SER A 25 -32.48 11.47 -8.71
CA SER A 25 -33.59 10.68 -8.14
C SER A 25 -34.71 10.12 -9.06
N VAL A 26 -34.74 8.78 -9.14
CA VAL A 26 -35.86 7.86 -8.83
C VAL A 26 -37.13 7.82 -9.72
N ARG A 27 -37.48 6.56 -10.03
CA ARG A 27 -38.81 5.91 -10.20
C ARG A 27 -39.37 5.67 -11.61
N ASN A 28 -39.38 4.37 -11.91
CA ASN A 28 -40.55 3.53 -12.24
C ASN A 28 -41.42 3.83 -13.47
N GLU A 29 -41.55 2.74 -14.23
CA GLU A 29 -42.81 2.15 -14.70
C GLU A 29 -43.38 2.54 -16.07
N THR A 30 -43.32 1.53 -16.96
CA THR A 30 -44.51 0.88 -17.54
C THR A 30 -45.06 1.49 -18.85
N VAL A 31 -44.80 0.70 -19.91
CA VAL A 31 -45.82 0.18 -20.85
C VAL A 31 -46.27 1.05 -22.03
N GLN A 32 -45.91 0.49 -23.20
CA GLN A 32 -46.75 0.21 -24.37
C GLN A 32 -47.05 1.29 -25.42
N MET A 33 -46.61 0.89 -26.62
CA MET A 33 -47.40 0.67 -27.84
C MET A 33 -47.37 1.72 -28.93
N SER A 34 -47.27 1.13 -30.13
CA SER A 34 -47.80 1.57 -31.42
C SER A 34 -46.95 2.50 -32.29
N GLY A 35 -46.70 2.02 -33.50
CA GLY A 35 -47.00 2.85 -34.67
C GLY A 35 -45.83 3.17 -35.61
N ASP A 36 -45.45 2.16 -36.40
CA ASP A 36 -45.26 2.21 -37.85
C ASP A 36 -44.33 3.22 -38.58
N ARG A 37 -43.62 2.59 -39.55
CA ARG A 37 -43.11 3.04 -40.87
C ARG A 37 -41.76 3.79 -40.92
N GLN A 38 -40.71 3.12 -41.44
CA GLN A 38 -40.29 2.98 -42.87
C GLN A 38 -39.58 4.27 -43.34
N GLU A 39 -38.38 4.33 -43.93
CA GLU A 39 -37.44 3.46 -44.67
C GLU A 39 -36.02 4.05 -44.44
N GLY A 40 -34.88 3.42 -44.69
CA GLY A 40 -34.55 2.12 -45.25
C GLY A 40 -33.02 1.94 -45.15
N GLU A 41 -32.57 0.69 -45.11
CA GLU A 41 -31.16 0.36 -45.19
C GLU A 41 -31.00 -0.92 -46.03
N SER A 42 -30.14 -0.82 -47.03
CA SER A 42 -29.72 -1.87 -47.93
C SER A 42 -28.67 -2.73 -47.23
N ALA A 43 -29.00 -4.00 -46.98
CA ALA A 43 -28.05 -5.04 -46.60
C ALA A 43 -28.16 -6.20 -47.59
N ASP A 44 -27.13 -6.33 -48.44
CA ASP A 44 -26.89 -7.48 -49.30
C ASP A 44 -26.48 -8.68 -48.40
N ALA A 45 -27.46 -9.54 -48.12
CA ALA A 45 -27.22 -10.87 -47.57
C ALA A 45 -27.04 -11.85 -48.74
N VAL A 46 -25.85 -12.43 -48.83
CA VAL A 46 -25.54 -13.53 -49.75
C VAL A 46 -26.42 -14.73 -49.42
N SER A 47 -27.30 -15.02 -50.38
CA SER A 47 -28.20 -16.16 -50.47
C SER A 47 -27.45 -17.49 -50.52
N VAL A 48 -27.82 -18.42 -49.63
CA VAL A 48 -27.81 -19.86 -49.92
C VAL A 48 -29.22 -20.39 -49.68
N GLN A 49 -30.06 -20.12 -50.69
CA GLN A 49 -31.10 -21.00 -51.24
C GLN A 49 -31.61 -22.13 -50.32
N ALA A 50 -32.62 -21.83 -49.51
CA ALA A 50 -33.55 -22.83 -49.00
C ALA A 50 -34.32 -23.41 -50.20
N SER A 51 -34.03 -24.64 -50.57
CA SER A 51 -34.71 -25.35 -51.65
C SER A 51 -36.17 -25.58 -51.26
N ALA A 52 -37.05 -25.17 -52.17
CA ALA A 52 -38.48 -25.27 -52.07
C ALA A 52 -38.94 -26.67 -51.65
N ALA A 53 -39.83 -26.71 -50.66
CA ALA A 53 -40.62 -27.87 -50.30
C ALA A 53 -41.45 -28.31 -51.51
N THR A 54 -40.89 -29.19 -52.31
CA THR A 54 -41.65 -29.95 -53.30
C THR A 54 -42.48 -30.93 -52.47
N LYS A 55 -43.78 -30.67 -52.38
CA LYS A 55 -44.78 -31.65 -51.89
C LYS A 55 -44.74 -32.87 -52.80
N LEU A 56 -43.81 -33.79 -52.54
CA LEU A 56 -43.88 -35.14 -53.04
C LEU A 56 -45.04 -35.81 -52.29
N ARG A 57 -46.17 -35.95 -52.99
CA ARG A 57 -47.19 -36.93 -52.64
C ARG A 57 -46.50 -38.29 -52.59
N TRP A 58 -46.38 -38.84 -51.39
CA TRP A 58 -46.08 -40.26 -51.21
C TRP A 58 -47.35 -41.05 -51.55
N THR A 59 -47.57 -41.28 -52.84
CA THR A 59 -48.50 -42.31 -53.31
C THR A 59 -47.74 -43.63 -53.43
N GLY A 60 -48.16 -44.62 -52.64
CA GLY A 60 -47.79 -46.02 -52.83
C GLY A 60 -46.53 -46.46 -52.08
N SER A 61 -46.67 -46.74 -50.77
CA SER A 61 -45.84 -47.76 -50.13
C SER A 61 -46.74 -48.67 -49.31
N SER A 62 -46.97 -49.85 -49.87
CA SER A 62 -47.70 -50.96 -49.27
C SER A 62 -46.98 -51.41 -47.99
N TYR A 63 -47.56 -51.06 -46.84
CA TYR A 63 -47.17 -51.61 -45.54
C TYR A 63 -47.57 -53.10 -45.52
N ILE A 64 -46.64 -53.98 -45.89
CA ILE A 64 -46.79 -55.41 -45.64
C ILE A 64 -46.11 -55.72 -44.30
N TYR A 65 -46.97 -56.12 -43.34
CA TYR A 65 -46.74 -56.52 -41.94
C TYR A 65 -46.42 -55.41 -40.92
N VAL A 66 -47.40 -55.00 -40.12
CA VAL A 66 -47.68 -55.49 -38.74
C VAL A 66 -49.10 -55.05 -38.34
N SER A 67 -49.93 -55.97 -37.83
CA SER A 67 -51.29 -55.68 -37.34
C SER A 67 -51.36 -54.51 -36.34
N PRO A 68 -52.45 -53.72 -36.35
CA PRO A 68 -52.68 -52.68 -35.37
C PRO A 68 -52.92 -53.33 -34.00
N GLY A 69 -51.97 -53.20 -33.09
CA GLY A 69 -52.18 -53.52 -31.67
C GLY A 69 -51.06 -54.25 -30.94
N LYS A 70 -49.98 -54.70 -31.59
CA LYS A 70 -48.87 -55.36 -30.88
C LYS A 70 -47.53 -54.77 -31.30
N LYS A 71 -46.90 -53.99 -30.39
CA LYS A 71 -45.52 -53.50 -30.55
C LYS A 71 -44.58 -54.70 -30.82
N PRO A 72 -43.61 -54.58 -31.75
CA PRO A 72 -42.59 -55.60 -31.96
C PRO A 72 -41.88 -55.94 -30.66
N ARG A 73 -41.65 -57.24 -30.39
CA ARG A 73 -41.06 -57.72 -29.12
C ARG A 73 -39.71 -57.09 -28.83
N LEU A 74 -38.89 -56.90 -29.87
CA LEU A 74 -37.59 -56.24 -29.78
C LEU A 74 -37.71 -54.78 -29.33
N LEU A 75 -38.66 -54.02 -29.90
CA LEU A 75 -38.88 -52.62 -29.54
C LEU A 75 -39.31 -52.49 -28.07
N MET A 76 -40.18 -53.38 -27.59
CA MET A 76 -40.64 -53.39 -26.20
C MET A 76 -39.52 -53.71 -25.21
N GLN A 77 -38.59 -54.61 -25.59
CA GLN A 77 -37.41 -54.93 -24.80
C GLN A 77 -36.40 -53.77 -24.75
N LEU A 78 -36.16 -53.11 -25.88
CA LEU A 78 -35.26 -51.94 -25.94
C LEU A 78 -35.83 -50.73 -25.20
N GLU A 79 -37.13 -50.44 -25.33
CA GLU A 79 -37.81 -49.36 -24.59
C GLU A 79 -37.77 -49.62 -23.08
N SER A 80 -38.09 -50.84 -22.65
CA SER A 80 -38.07 -51.17 -21.21
C SER A 80 -36.65 -51.16 -20.62
N TYR A 81 -35.63 -51.54 -21.39
CA TYR A 81 -34.22 -51.41 -20.99
C TYR A 81 -33.80 -49.94 -20.90
N ALA A 82 -34.10 -49.14 -21.93
CA ALA A 82 -33.76 -47.71 -21.95
C ALA A 82 -34.40 -46.97 -20.77
N MET A 83 -35.69 -47.20 -20.50
CA MET A 83 -36.40 -46.56 -19.40
C MET A 83 -35.83 -46.95 -18.03
N LYS A 84 -35.48 -48.22 -17.83
CA LYS A 84 -34.87 -48.69 -16.57
C LYS A 84 -33.48 -48.10 -16.33
N GLU A 85 -32.66 -47.99 -17.36
CA GLU A 85 -31.30 -47.41 -17.23
C GLU A 85 -31.34 -45.88 -17.14
N LEU A 86 -32.24 -45.20 -17.84
CA LEU A 86 -32.44 -43.75 -17.72
C LEU A 86 -32.99 -43.33 -16.35
N GLN A 87 -33.84 -44.16 -15.73
CA GLN A 87 -34.40 -43.90 -14.40
C GLN A 87 -33.35 -44.02 -13.28
N LYS A 88 -32.22 -44.72 -13.54
CA LYS A 88 -31.08 -44.80 -12.62
C LYS A 88 -30.17 -43.57 -12.70
N ILE A 89 -30.22 -42.80 -13.80
CA ILE A 89 -29.36 -41.64 -13.98
C ILE A 89 -29.97 -40.43 -13.27
N ASN A 90 -29.20 -39.82 -12.37
CA ASN A 90 -29.66 -38.67 -11.61
C ASN A 90 -29.62 -37.40 -12.49
N PRO A 91 -30.72 -36.65 -12.64
CA PRO A 91 -30.76 -35.44 -13.47
C PRO A 91 -29.84 -34.31 -12.99
N SER A 92 -29.41 -34.33 -11.72
CA SER A 92 -28.57 -33.28 -11.11
C SER A 92 -27.06 -33.46 -11.36
N GLU A 93 -26.63 -34.57 -11.98
CA GLU A 93 -25.21 -34.87 -12.15
C GLU A 93 -24.60 -34.09 -13.34
N PRO A 94 -23.42 -33.48 -13.22
CA PRO A 94 -22.80 -32.68 -14.28
C PRO A 94 -22.51 -33.47 -15.57
N LYS A 95 -22.44 -34.81 -15.50
CA LYS A 95 -22.28 -35.72 -16.65
C LYS A 95 -23.58 -36.43 -17.06
N CYS A 96 -24.73 -35.99 -16.56
CA CYS A 96 -26.03 -36.60 -16.83
C CYS A 96 -26.32 -36.74 -18.34
N GLN A 97 -25.90 -35.77 -19.15
CA GLN A 97 -26.08 -35.82 -20.61
C GLN A 97 -25.20 -36.89 -21.27
N GLU A 98 -23.94 -37.05 -20.84
CA GLU A 98 -23.04 -38.11 -21.32
C GLU A 98 -23.52 -39.50 -20.91
N LEU A 99 -24.03 -39.65 -19.68
CA LEU A 99 -24.60 -40.90 -19.19
C LEU A 99 -25.87 -41.28 -19.97
N LYS A 100 -26.73 -40.31 -20.29
CA LYS A 100 -27.90 -40.52 -21.15
C LYS A 100 -27.50 -40.96 -22.56
N LEU A 101 -26.53 -40.28 -23.17
CA LEU A 101 -25.95 -40.65 -24.47
C LEU A 101 -25.40 -42.09 -24.46
N GLN A 102 -24.76 -42.52 -23.37
CA GLN A 102 -24.23 -43.87 -23.23
C GLN A 102 -25.34 -44.94 -23.21
N VAL A 103 -26.46 -44.69 -22.53
CA VAL A 103 -27.63 -45.60 -22.55
C VAL A 103 -28.19 -45.72 -23.96
N TYR A 104 -28.37 -44.60 -24.67
CA TYR A 104 -28.85 -44.63 -26.05
C TYR A 104 -27.84 -45.26 -27.02
N ARG A 105 -26.53 -45.09 -26.81
CA ARG A 105 -25.47 -45.74 -27.59
C ARG A 105 -25.50 -47.26 -27.44
N ASN A 106 -25.81 -47.74 -26.23
CA ASN A 106 -26.00 -49.16 -25.93
C ASN A 106 -27.27 -49.71 -26.59
N VAL A 107 -28.41 -49.02 -26.43
CA VAL A 107 -29.69 -49.37 -27.07
C VAL A 107 -29.55 -49.43 -28.60
N PHE A 108 -28.90 -48.43 -29.20
CA PHE A 108 -28.64 -48.39 -30.64
C PHE A 108 -27.67 -49.50 -31.08
N GLY A 109 -26.70 -49.86 -30.22
CA GLY A 109 -25.84 -51.02 -30.44
C GLY A 109 -26.62 -52.34 -30.49
N PHE A 110 -27.57 -52.55 -29.57
CA PHE A 110 -28.46 -53.71 -29.59
C PHE A 110 -29.37 -53.70 -30.83
N PHE A 111 -29.91 -52.53 -31.19
CA PHE A 111 -30.72 -52.38 -32.40
C PHE A 111 -29.94 -52.78 -33.67
N ILE A 112 -28.72 -52.30 -33.85
CA ILE A 112 -27.87 -52.61 -35.02
C ILE A 112 -27.59 -54.12 -35.15
N ARG A 113 -27.42 -54.84 -34.02
CA ARG A 113 -27.14 -56.28 -34.01
C ARG A 113 -28.30 -57.13 -34.55
N GLU A 114 -29.52 -56.66 -34.36
CA GLU A 114 -30.74 -57.36 -34.79
C GLU A 114 -31.04 -57.16 -36.29
N PHE A 115 -30.62 -56.03 -36.87
CA PHE A 115 -30.85 -55.70 -38.29
C PHE A 115 -29.66 -56.03 -39.19
N LYS A 116 -29.44 -57.32 -39.46
CA LYS A 116 -28.28 -57.84 -40.20
C LYS A 116 -28.10 -57.28 -41.62
N THR A 117 -29.20 -56.97 -42.34
CA THR A 117 -29.17 -56.45 -43.72
C THR A 117 -28.69 -55.00 -43.82
N TYR A 118 -29.06 -54.16 -42.84
CA TYR A 118 -28.71 -52.74 -42.79
C TYR A 118 -27.56 -52.44 -41.81
N GLN A 119 -26.99 -53.49 -41.22
CA GLN A 119 -25.98 -53.41 -40.17
C GLN A 119 -24.75 -52.59 -40.58
N SER A 120 -24.25 -52.77 -41.80
CA SER A 120 -23.07 -52.07 -42.30
C SER A 120 -23.29 -50.56 -42.38
N VAL A 121 -24.44 -50.13 -42.91
CA VAL A 121 -24.81 -48.71 -43.03
C VAL A 121 -25.08 -48.10 -41.65
N LEU A 122 -25.85 -48.76 -40.79
CA LEU A 122 -26.16 -48.23 -39.46
C LEU A 122 -24.91 -48.18 -38.55
N SER A 123 -23.99 -49.13 -38.69
CA SER A 123 -22.70 -49.10 -37.97
C SER A 123 -21.79 -47.99 -38.49
N ALA A 124 -21.78 -47.75 -39.81
CA ALA A 124 -21.04 -46.64 -40.40
C ALA A 124 -21.58 -45.29 -39.90
N ILE A 125 -22.91 -45.09 -39.91
CA ILE A 125 -23.56 -43.89 -39.37
C ILE A 125 -23.22 -43.71 -37.88
N LYS A 126 -23.35 -44.78 -37.07
CA LYS A 126 -22.98 -44.76 -35.64
C LYS A 126 -21.54 -44.31 -35.44
N ARG A 127 -20.61 -44.84 -36.24
CA ARG A 127 -19.18 -44.51 -36.16
C ARG A 127 -18.89 -43.06 -36.54
N GLU A 128 -19.54 -42.49 -37.55
CA GLU A 128 -19.35 -41.07 -37.90
C GLU A 128 -19.80 -40.13 -36.76
N TYR A 129 -20.92 -40.44 -36.11
CA TYR A 129 -21.36 -39.68 -34.93
C TYR A 129 -20.43 -39.87 -33.72
N GLU A 130 -19.92 -41.07 -33.50
CA GLU A 130 -18.94 -41.32 -32.44
C GLU A 130 -17.62 -40.58 -32.69
N ASN A 131 -17.16 -40.54 -33.94
CA ASN A 131 -15.96 -39.81 -34.34
C ASN A 131 -16.14 -38.30 -34.17
N THR A 132 -17.29 -37.74 -34.56
CA THR A 132 -17.57 -36.30 -34.40
C THR A 132 -17.72 -35.90 -32.94
N LEU A 133 -18.34 -36.72 -32.09
CA LEU A 133 -18.40 -36.49 -30.65
C LEU A 133 -17.02 -36.56 -30.00
N ALA A 134 -16.17 -37.51 -30.39
CA ALA A 134 -14.80 -37.60 -29.90
C ALA A 134 -13.99 -36.35 -30.28
N HIS A 135 -14.11 -35.88 -31.52
CA HIS A 135 -13.46 -34.66 -31.98
C HIS A 135 -13.91 -33.42 -31.18
N GLN A 136 -15.21 -33.28 -30.90
CA GLN A 136 -15.72 -32.18 -30.08
C GLN A 136 -15.21 -32.24 -28.64
N GLN A 137 -15.13 -33.44 -28.05
CA GLN A 137 -14.54 -33.62 -26.72
C GLN A 137 -13.04 -33.26 -26.70
N ASP A 138 -12.29 -33.60 -27.76
CA ASP A 138 -10.89 -33.17 -27.91
C ASP A 138 -10.79 -31.65 -27.98
N GLN A 139 -11.62 -30.98 -28.78
CA GLN A 139 -11.64 -29.51 -28.84
C GLN A 139 -11.97 -28.86 -27.49
N ILE A 140 -12.90 -29.44 -26.72
CA ILE A 140 -13.20 -28.95 -25.37
C ILE A 140 -11.99 -29.12 -24.44
N ARG A 141 -11.29 -30.25 -24.52
CA ARG A 141 -10.05 -30.50 -23.76
C ARG A 141 -8.95 -29.49 -24.09
N GLU A 142 -8.81 -29.10 -25.36
CA GLU A 142 -7.83 -28.10 -25.80
C GLU A 142 -8.16 -26.67 -25.32
N LEU A 143 -9.43 -26.34 -25.13
CA LEU A 143 -9.85 -25.02 -24.64
C LEU A 143 -9.60 -24.81 -23.14
N GLU A 144 -9.54 -25.89 -22.36
CA GLU A 144 -9.32 -25.86 -20.92
C GLU A 144 -7.95 -25.24 -20.52
N PRO A 145 -6.80 -25.64 -21.11
CA PRO A 145 -5.52 -25.00 -20.82
C PRO A 145 -5.47 -23.53 -21.27
N LEU A 146 -6.19 -23.16 -22.34
CA LEU A 146 -6.27 -21.75 -22.75
C LEU A 146 -7.04 -20.91 -21.74
N ARG A 147 -8.13 -21.45 -21.16
CA ARG A 147 -8.87 -20.79 -20.07
C ARG A 147 -8.04 -20.65 -18.81
N SER A 148 -7.25 -21.65 -18.44
CA SER A 148 -6.32 -21.53 -17.30
C SER A 148 -5.23 -20.51 -17.57
N HIS A 149 -4.65 -20.49 -18.78
CA HIS A 149 -3.65 -19.51 -19.17
C HIS A 149 -4.21 -18.07 -19.10
N LEU A 150 -5.41 -17.83 -19.64
CA LEU A 150 -6.06 -16.51 -19.55
C LEU A 150 -6.28 -16.10 -18.09
N ARG A 151 -6.69 -17.03 -17.21
CA ARG A 151 -6.85 -16.75 -15.78
C ARG A 151 -5.51 -16.33 -15.14
N LEU A 152 -4.43 -17.05 -15.41
CA LEU A 152 -3.09 -16.72 -14.91
C LEU A 152 -2.64 -15.34 -15.39
N VAL A 153 -2.75 -15.06 -16.68
CA VAL A 153 -2.39 -13.76 -17.27
C VAL A 153 -3.20 -12.63 -16.63
N ARG A 154 -4.50 -12.83 -16.41
CA ARG A 154 -5.34 -11.86 -15.71
C ARG A 154 -4.84 -11.61 -14.28
N GLU A 155 -4.56 -12.66 -13.52
CA GLU A 155 -4.03 -12.54 -12.16
C GLU A 155 -2.68 -11.83 -12.13
N GLU A 156 -1.81 -12.06 -13.12
CA GLU A 156 -0.54 -11.33 -13.25
C GLU A 156 -0.74 -9.83 -13.48
N TYR A 157 -1.66 -9.45 -14.37
CA TYR A 157 -1.99 -8.03 -14.59
C TYR A 157 -2.63 -7.40 -13.35
N ASP A 158 -3.55 -8.09 -12.69
CA ASP A 158 -4.16 -7.62 -11.44
C ASP A 158 -3.08 -7.39 -10.36
N ARG A 159 -2.12 -8.32 -10.21
CA ARG A 159 -0.97 -8.15 -9.31
C ARG A 159 -0.09 -6.95 -9.69
N LYS A 160 0.19 -6.76 -11.00
CA LYS A 160 0.97 -5.61 -11.50
C LYS A 160 0.27 -4.28 -11.22
N ILE A 161 -1.03 -4.21 -11.46
CA ILE A 161 -1.86 -3.01 -11.19
C ILE A 161 -1.84 -2.71 -9.68
N GLN A 162 -2.05 -3.72 -8.84
CA GLN A 162 -2.01 -3.53 -7.39
C GLN A 162 -0.62 -3.12 -6.87
N ALA A 163 0.46 -3.64 -7.46
CA ALA A 163 1.82 -3.25 -7.10
C ALA A 163 2.09 -1.78 -7.44
N ARG A 164 1.75 -1.35 -8.66
CA ARG A 164 1.85 0.05 -9.08
C ARG A 164 1.03 0.98 -8.19
N TRP A 165 -0.20 0.59 -7.89
CA TRP A 165 -1.05 1.38 -7.00
C TRP A 165 -0.44 1.52 -5.59
N ARG A 166 0.16 0.46 -5.04
CA ARG A 166 0.87 0.53 -3.75
C ARG A 166 2.10 1.43 -3.80
N GLU A 167 2.88 1.37 -4.88
CA GLU A 167 4.04 2.26 -5.10
C GLU A 167 3.60 3.73 -5.14
N GLU A 168 2.59 4.05 -5.94
CA GLU A 168 2.03 5.40 -6.06
C GLU A 168 1.51 5.92 -4.71
N GLN A 169 0.79 5.09 -3.95
CA GLN A 169 0.31 5.49 -2.61
C GLN A 169 1.46 5.74 -1.64
N ALA A 170 2.53 4.94 -1.69
CA ALA A 170 3.71 5.15 -0.86
C ALA A 170 4.44 6.45 -1.23
N GLU A 171 4.58 6.75 -2.52
CA GLU A 171 5.17 8.00 -3.02
C GLU A 171 4.34 9.21 -2.62
N ILE A 172 3.01 9.17 -2.83
CA ILE A 172 2.09 10.22 -2.40
C ILE A 172 2.22 10.46 -0.89
N ALA A 173 2.33 9.39 -0.09
CA ALA A 173 2.51 9.53 1.36
C ALA A 173 3.88 10.15 1.71
N ALA A 174 4.95 9.78 1.03
CA ALA A 174 6.28 10.37 1.21
C ALA A 174 6.28 11.88 0.87
N LEU A 175 5.78 12.24 -0.31
CA LEU A 175 5.66 13.62 -0.76
C LEU A 175 4.77 14.46 0.17
N LYS A 176 3.70 13.89 0.73
CA LYS A 176 2.89 14.57 1.75
C LYS A 176 3.67 14.88 3.02
N ARG A 177 4.50 13.95 3.50
CA ARG A 177 5.35 14.19 4.68
C ARG A 177 6.41 15.25 4.39
N GLU A 178 7.07 15.19 3.24
CA GLU A 178 8.05 16.19 2.83
C GLU A 178 7.43 17.57 2.70
N LYS A 179 6.25 17.68 2.06
CA LYS A 179 5.50 18.93 1.97
C LYS A 179 5.22 19.52 3.35
N GLN A 180 4.76 18.70 4.29
CA GLN A 180 4.52 19.15 5.67
C GLN A 180 5.81 19.61 6.35
N GLN A 181 6.92 18.90 6.15
CA GLN A 181 8.21 19.27 6.69
C GLN A 181 8.71 20.61 6.11
N LEU A 182 8.58 20.80 4.80
CA LEU A 182 8.94 22.04 4.14
C LEU A 182 8.05 23.21 4.60
N GLN A 183 6.76 22.98 4.82
CA GLN A 183 5.87 23.99 5.39
C GLN A 183 6.33 24.45 6.78
N LYS A 184 6.66 23.51 7.67
CA LYS A 184 7.21 23.83 9.00
C LYS A 184 8.52 24.62 8.90
N ASN A 185 9.39 24.24 7.97
CA ASN A 185 10.65 24.97 7.75
C ASN A 185 10.40 26.40 7.26
N ILE A 186 9.44 26.60 6.35
CA ILE A 186 9.05 27.93 5.88
C ILE A 186 8.49 28.77 7.02
N GLU A 187 7.64 28.20 7.88
CA GLU A 187 7.10 28.88 9.05
C GLU A 187 8.21 29.30 10.01
N ALA A 188 9.13 28.39 10.36
CA ALA A 188 10.28 28.70 11.22
C ALA A 188 11.18 29.80 10.63
N MET A 189 11.42 29.79 9.32
CA MET A 189 12.20 30.83 8.66
C MET A 189 11.46 32.18 8.65
N ARG A 190 10.15 32.20 8.45
CA ARG A 190 9.33 33.41 8.54
C ARG A 190 9.33 34.00 9.95
N GLU A 191 9.33 33.16 10.98
CA GLU A 191 9.43 33.61 12.38
C GLU A 191 10.79 34.25 12.66
N LYS A 192 11.88 33.63 12.19
CA LYS A 192 13.23 34.20 12.30
C LYS A 192 13.34 35.54 11.57
N GLU A 193 12.75 35.64 10.38
CA GLU A 193 12.70 36.89 9.60
C GLU A 193 11.96 37.98 10.38
N LYS A 194 10.78 37.68 10.94
CA LYS A 194 10.04 38.62 11.79
C LYS A 194 10.82 39.05 13.03
N ALA A 195 11.50 38.12 13.70
CA ALA A 195 12.34 38.41 14.85
C ALA A 195 13.51 39.33 14.49
N MET A 196 14.19 39.03 13.38
CA MET A 196 15.30 39.87 12.89
C MET A 196 14.80 41.25 12.46
N GLN A 197 13.64 41.33 11.81
CA GLN A 197 13.02 42.60 11.44
C GLN A 197 12.66 43.43 12.68
N ALA A 198 12.17 42.81 13.75
CA ALA A 198 11.91 43.50 15.01
C ALA A 198 13.19 44.08 15.62
N VAL A 199 14.31 43.34 15.58
CA VAL A 199 15.62 43.83 16.02
C VAL A 199 16.08 45.00 15.16
N VAL A 200 15.96 44.92 13.83
CA VAL A 200 16.30 46.02 12.92
C VAL A 200 15.48 47.27 13.24
N ASN A 201 14.16 47.13 13.43
CA ASN A 201 13.28 48.24 13.78
C ASN A 201 13.66 48.86 15.14
N HIS A 202 13.99 48.03 16.13
CA HIS A 202 14.45 48.50 17.43
C HIS A 202 15.75 49.29 17.33
N LEU A 203 16.76 48.76 16.62
CA LEU A 203 18.03 49.45 16.40
C LEU A 203 17.85 50.76 15.64
N GLN A 204 16.97 50.78 14.64
CA GLN A 204 16.64 51.99 13.90
C GLN A 204 15.99 53.05 14.80
N SER A 205 15.10 52.64 15.71
CA SER A 205 14.49 53.53 16.71
C SER A 205 15.50 54.01 17.75
N ALA A 206 16.39 53.15 18.22
CA ALA A 206 17.43 53.53 19.18
C ALA A 206 18.42 54.53 18.57
N LEU A 207 18.79 54.30 17.29
CA LEU A 207 19.66 55.21 16.54
C LEU A 207 18.99 56.58 16.33
N SER A 208 17.71 56.62 15.95
CA SER A 208 16.99 57.89 15.80
C SER A 208 16.83 58.65 17.12
N GLN A 209 16.58 57.93 18.22
CA GLN A 209 16.56 58.50 19.57
C GLN A 209 17.92 59.10 19.95
N GLN A 210 19.02 58.39 19.69
CA GLN A 210 20.35 58.93 19.92
C GLN A 210 20.59 60.20 19.10
N TYR A 211 20.29 60.20 17.80
CA TYR A 211 20.43 61.42 16.97
C TYR A 211 19.61 62.59 17.50
N LEU A 212 18.40 62.34 18.00
CA LEU A 212 17.57 63.37 18.61
C LEU A 212 18.21 63.92 19.89
N GLN A 213 18.68 63.05 20.79
CA GLN A 213 19.39 63.45 22.01
C GLN A 213 20.63 64.29 21.70
N TYR A 214 21.44 63.89 20.73
CA TYR A 214 22.61 64.67 20.31
C TYR A 214 22.21 66.06 19.80
N ARG A 215 21.10 66.15 19.06
CA ARG A 215 20.59 67.44 18.57
C ARG A 215 20.10 68.32 19.72
N ASP A 216 19.30 67.77 20.63
CA ASP A 216 18.78 68.49 21.80
C ASP A 216 19.93 68.97 22.70
N GLU A 217 20.97 68.15 22.89
CA GLU A 217 22.20 68.55 23.58
C GLU A 217 22.92 69.70 22.87
N CYS A 218 23.02 69.65 21.53
CA CYS A 218 23.63 70.73 20.76
C CYS A 218 22.83 72.03 20.90
N ASP A 219 21.50 71.95 20.80
CA ASP A 219 20.61 73.11 20.94
C ASP A 219 20.70 73.69 22.36
N ALA A 220 20.76 72.85 23.40
CA ALA A 220 20.97 73.27 24.78
C ALA A 220 22.35 73.93 24.98
N ARG A 221 23.42 73.37 24.41
CA ARG A 221 24.77 73.98 24.45
C ARG A 221 24.80 75.32 23.73
N GLN A 222 24.16 75.43 22.57
CA GLN A 222 24.05 76.71 21.85
C GLN A 222 23.30 77.74 22.68
N LEU A 223 22.19 77.36 23.32
CA LEU A 223 21.44 78.25 24.20
C LEU A 223 22.28 78.70 25.39
N LEU A 224 23.02 77.79 26.04
CA LEU A 224 23.93 78.13 27.13
C LEU A 224 25.06 79.06 26.68
N ILE A 225 25.67 78.82 25.52
CA ILE A 225 26.68 79.71 24.94
C ILE A 225 26.08 81.10 24.69
N TRP A 226 24.86 81.16 24.15
CA TRP A 226 24.16 82.42 23.94
C TRP A 226 23.89 83.15 25.26
N GLN A 227 23.38 82.46 26.28
CA GLN A 227 23.18 83.02 27.63
C GLN A 227 24.50 83.46 28.27
N LEU A 228 25.58 82.70 28.15
CA LEU A 228 26.90 83.06 28.66
C LEU A 228 27.47 84.28 27.93
N ASN A 229 27.26 84.39 26.62
CA ASN A 229 27.68 85.56 25.87
C ASN A 229 26.83 86.79 26.23
N GLU A 230 25.53 86.63 26.46
CA GLU A 230 24.66 87.70 26.97
C GLU A 230 25.09 88.13 28.38
N GLN A 231 25.34 87.17 29.27
CA GLN A 231 25.88 87.44 30.60
C GLN A 231 27.25 88.09 30.51
N LYS A 232 28.15 87.64 29.63
CA LYS A 232 29.45 88.26 29.41
C LYS A 232 29.32 89.64 28.81
N ASP A 233 28.35 89.92 27.97
CA ASP A 233 28.07 91.28 27.51
C ASP A 233 27.53 92.16 28.65
N LEU A 234 26.69 91.61 29.54
CA LEU A 234 26.20 92.27 30.75
C LEU A 234 27.29 92.45 31.81
N PHE A 235 28.23 91.50 31.90
CA PHE A 235 29.37 91.51 32.81
C PHE A 235 30.49 92.37 32.25
N VAL A 236 30.81 92.37 30.97
CA VAL A 236 31.71 93.38 30.37
C VAL A 236 31.12 94.79 30.50
N LYS A 237 29.78 94.92 30.53
CA LYS A 237 29.08 96.17 30.90
C LYS A 237 29.01 96.42 32.43
N GLY A 238 29.25 95.42 33.27
CA GLY A 238 29.07 95.44 34.73
C GLY A 238 30.34 95.24 35.57
N GLU A 239 31.40 94.68 35.02
CA GLU A 239 32.75 94.34 35.55
C GLU A 239 33.71 95.53 35.34
N GLN A 240 33.14 96.70 35.04
CA GLN A 240 33.59 97.92 35.68
C GLN A 240 33.27 97.96 37.19
N ALA A 241 32.58 96.96 37.77
CA ALA A 241 32.31 96.86 39.19
C ALA A 241 32.45 95.42 39.73
N ALA A 242 33.50 95.24 40.53
CA ALA A 242 33.65 94.29 41.63
C ALA A 242 34.02 92.82 41.35
N HIS A 243 35.18 92.51 41.92
CA HIS A 243 35.87 91.26 42.11
C HIS A 243 35.15 90.35 43.14
N ASP A 244 35.47 89.05 43.07
CA ASP A 244 35.62 88.10 44.18
C ASP A 244 34.35 87.50 44.85
N ASN A 245 34.25 86.16 44.85
CA ASN A 245 34.78 85.38 45.98
C ASN A 245 34.53 83.88 45.86
N THR A 246 35.51 83.13 46.35
CA THR A 246 35.52 81.68 46.55
C THR A 246 34.97 81.41 47.95
N GLU A 247 33.91 80.62 48.10
CA GLU A 247 33.40 80.24 49.43
C GLU A 247 33.51 78.73 49.63
N GLY A 248 34.33 78.35 50.61
CA GLY A 248 34.48 76.97 51.08
C GLY A 248 33.20 76.49 51.76
N LYS A 249 32.68 75.34 51.31
CA LYS A 249 31.48 74.73 51.88
C LYS A 249 31.67 74.37 53.36
N ASP A 250 30.60 74.58 54.11
CA ASP A 250 30.50 74.42 55.55
C ASP A 250 30.92 73.00 56.01
N PRO A 251 31.84 72.85 56.98
CA PRO A 251 32.27 71.56 57.52
C PRO A 251 31.12 70.67 58.05
N VAL A 252 29.96 71.23 58.39
CA VAL A 252 28.79 70.46 58.87
C VAL A 252 28.11 69.71 57.72
N GLU A 253 28.00 70.32 56.54
CA GLU A 253 27.43 69.66 55.35
C GLU A 253 28.27 68.46 54.91
N LEU A 254 29.61 68.58 55.02
CA LEU A 254 30.53 67.49 54.74
C LEU A 254 30.36 66.33 55.73
N GLN A 255 30.08 66.59 57.00
CA GLN A 255 29.80 65.52 57.97
C GLN A 255 28.46 64.83 57.71
N LEU A 256 27.43 65.58 57.32
CA LEU A 256 26.11 65.03 57.00
C LEU A 256 26.17 64.13 55.76
N THR A 257 26.82 64.60 54.69
CA THR A 257 27.01 63.81 53.46
C THR A 257 27.83 62.56 53.71
N LEU A 258 28.88 62.62 54.53
CA LEU A 258 29.67 61.45 54.90
C LEU A 258 28.83 60.40 55.66
N LYS A 259 27.95 60.82 56.58
CA LYS A 259 27.04 59.90 57.29
C LYS A 259 26.08 59.20 56.33
N ILE A 260 25.47 59.95 55.42
CA ILE A 260 24.57 59.40 54.39
C ILE A 260 25.31 58.38 53.52
N CYS A 261 26.52 58.70 53.04
CA CYS A 261 27.33 57.76 52.25
C CYS A 261 27.67 56.47 53.01
N ARG A 262 27.87 56.54 54.34
CA ARG A 262 28.12 55.34 55.16
C ARG A 262 26.87 54.47 55.30
N GLU A 263 25.71 55.07 55.47
CA GLU A 263 24.43 54.35 55.54
C GLU A 263 24.12 53.67 54.21
N ASP A 264 24.30 54.37 53.09
CA ASP A 264 24.05 53.82 51.77
C ASP A 264 25.04 52.70 51.42
N LEU A 265 26.30 52.83 51.84
CA LEU A 265 27.27 51.74 51.75
C LEU A 265 26.83 50.51 52.55
N SER A 266 26.30 50.70 53.77
CA SER A 266 25.78 49.59 54.59
C SER A 266 24.59 48.91 53.91
N LYS A 267 23.64 49.68 53.37
CA LYS A 267 22.47 49.15 52.64
C LYS A 267 22.90 48.36 51.41
N ALA A 268 23.80 48.91 50.59
CA ALA A 268 24.33 48.21 49.42
C ALA A 268 25.06 46.91 49.80
N GLN A 269 25.79 46.90 50.91
CA GLN A 269 26.44 45.68 51.43
C GLN A 269 25.43 44.62 51.91
N GLU A 270 24.33 45.03 52.52
CA GLU A 270 23.25 44.13 52.93
C GLU A 270 22.50 43.54 51.73
N GLU A 271 22.21 44.35 50.72
CA GLU A 271 21.61 43.89 49.46
C GLU A 271 22.52 42.92 48.72
N LEU A 272 23.83 43.17 48.66
CA LEU A 272 24.79 42.25 48.06
C LEU A 272 24.85 40.93 48.83
N LYS A 273 24.81 40.97 50.16
CA LYS A 273 24.75 39.75 50.99
C LYS A 273 23.46 38.98 50.74
N ARG A 274 22.31 39.67 50.64
CA ARG A 274 21.01 39.07 50.32
C ARG A 274 21.04 38.41 48.94
N MET A 275 21.48 39.13 47.92
CA MET A 275 21.64 38.61 46.57
C MET A 275 22.60 37.42 46.56
N LYS A 276 23.74 37.49 47.24
CA LYS A 276 24.67 36.36 47.31
C LYS A 276 24.05 35.12 47.96
N ALA A 277 23.22 35.29 49.00
CA ALA A 277 22.51 34.19 49.64
C ALA A 277 21.44 33.57 48.72
N GLU A 278 20.67 34.40 48.01
CA GLU A 278 19.66 33.96 47.04
C GLU A 278 20.30 33.23 45.85
N TYR A 279 21.39 33.76 45.29
CA TYR A 279 22.06 33.18 44.13
C TYR A 279 22.91 31.94 44.45
N TRP A 280 23.36 31.78 45.70
CA TRP A 280 24.16 30.61 46.10
C TRP A 280 23.34 29.32 46.16
N ASP A 281 22.04 29.40 46.46
CA ASP A 281 21.19 28.23 46.69
C ASP A 281 20.21 27.94 45.53
N VAL A 282 19.77 28.95 44.78
CA VAL A 282 18.51 28.82 44.02
C VAL A 282 18.67 28.41 42.55
N VAL A 283 19.73 28.80 41.83
CA VAL A 283 19.70 28.65 40.36
C VAL A 283 20.46 27.40 39.85
N PRO A 284 21.72 27.14 40.23
CA PRO A 284 22.45 25.99 39.69
C PRO A 284 22.16 24.65 40.38
N ARG A 285 21.84 24.68 41.69
CA ARG A 285 21.59 23.44 42.47
C ARG A 285 20.21 22.86 42.21
N GLN A 286 19.19 23.71 42.18
CA GLN A 286 17.82 23.27 41.89
C GLN A 286 17.70 22.67 40.48
N GLU A 287 18.36 23.26 39.48
CA GLU A 287 18.40 22.70 38.13
C GLU A 287 19.14 21.37 38.07
N LEU A 288 20.25 21.23 38.81
CA LEU A 288 20.98 19.98 38.92
C LEU A 288 20.14 18.88 39.60
N ASP A 289 19.50 19.19 40.73
CA ASP A 289 18.66 18.24 41.47
C ASP A 289 17.46 17.79 40.62
N ASN A 290 16.82 18.73 39.91
CA ASN A 290 15.74 18.39 38.96
C ASN A 290 16.26 17.50 37.82
N LEU A 291 17.44 17.81 37.26
CA LEU A 291 18.06 17.01 36.21
C LEU A 291 18.40 15.60 36.72
N GLU A 292 18.96 15.47 37.92
CA GLU A 292 19.25 14.17 38.55
C GLU A 292 17.98 13.35 38.80
N GLN A 293 16.89 13.97 39.25
CA GLN A 293 15.60 13.31 39.40
C GLN A 293 15.06 12.79 38.06
N THR A 294 15.08 13.60 37.00
CA THR A 294 14.64 13.14 35.67
C THR A 294 15.54 12.03 35.11
N HIS A 295 16.84 12.09 35.39
CA HIS A 295 17.79 11.06 34.97
C HIS A 295 17.53 9.73 35.68
N THR A 296 17.37 9.76 37.00
CA THR A 296 17.07 8.55 37.80
C THR A 296 15.73 7.93 37.41
N GLN A 297 14.71 8.75 37.14
CA GLN A 297 13.41 8.28 36.64
C GLN A 297 13.54 7.59 35.26
N THR A 298 14.27 8.20 34.33
CA THR A 298 14.51 7.64 32.99
C THR A 298 15.27 6.32 33.06
N LEU A 299 16.27 6.23 33.94
CA LEU A 299 17.03 5.01 34.17
C LEU A 299 16.14 3.88 34.71
N LEU A 300 15.23 4.20 35.62
CA LEU A 300 14.24 3.24 36.14
C LEU A 300 13.30 2.75 35.02
N GLN A 301 12.82 3.64 34.16
CA GLN A 301 12.00 3.27 32.99
C GLN A 301 12.77 2.36 32.02
N LEU A 302 14.04 2.65 31.74
CA LEU A 302 14.90 1.79 30.91
C LEU A 302 15.08 0.41 31.53
N LYS A 303 15.31 0.33 32.83
CA LYS A 303 15.44 -0.95 33.55
C LYS A 303 14.16 -1.78 33.49
N THR A 304 13.00 -1.13 33.64
CA THR A 304 11.69 -1.78 33.48
C THR A 304 11.49 -2.27 32.05
N LEU A 305 11.77 -1.43 31.04
CA LEU A 305 11.63 -1.82 29.63
C LEU A 305 12.60 -2.96 29.26
N GLN A 306 13.82 -2.93 29.78
CA GLN A 306 14.79 -4.01 29.62
C GLN A 306 14.30 -5.31 30.30
N GLY A 307 13.67 -5.22 31.47
CA GLY A 307 13.01 -6.34 32.12
C GLY A 307 11.89 -6.93 31.25
N ASN A 308 11.01 -6.07 30.74
CA ASN A 308 9.92 -6.48 29.83
C ASN A 308 10.46 -7.11 28.54
N PHE A 309 11.55 -6.57 27.99
CA PHE A 309 12.20 -7.14 26.80
C PHE A 309 12.80 -8.53 27.09
N ASN A 310 13.47 -8.69 28.22
CA ASN A 310 14.01 -9.99 28.64
C ASN A 310 12.89 -11.00 28.88
N GLN A 311 11.78 -10.57 29.48
CA GLN A 311 10.59 -11.40 29.66
C GLN A 311 10.02 -11.84 28.30
N LEU A 312 9.82 -10.90 27.37
CA LEU A 312 9.34 -11.23 26.02
C LEU A 312 10.29 -12.19 25.29
N LYS A 313 11.60 -12.04 25.49
CA LYS A 313 12.61 -12.94 24.95
C LYS A 313 12.51 -14.34 25.55
N SER A 314 12.25 -14.47 26.85
CA SER A 314 12.02 -15.79 27.47
C SER A 314 10.71 -16.42 27.00
N GLU A 315 9.62 -15.65 26.91
CA GLU A 315 8.32 -16.14 26.40
C GLU A 315 8.45 -16.63 24.95
N TYR A 316 9.16 -15.88 24.11
CA TYR A 316 9.47 -16.30 22.75
C TYR A 316 10.33 -17.58 22.72
N GLY A 317 11.31 -17.70 23.61
CA GLY A 317 12.12 -18.91 23.77
C GLY A 317 11.27 -20.13 24.14
N ILE A 318 10.35 -19.98 25.08
CA ILE A 318 9.40 -21.02 25.49
C ILE A 318 8.49 -21.41 24.32
N LEU A 319 7.93 -20.45 23.59
CA LEU A 319 7.08 -20.71 22.44
C LEU A 319 7.85 -21.45 21.33
N LEU A 320 9.12 -21.08 21.12
CA LEU A 320 10.01 -21.75 20.17
C LEU A 320 10.31 -23.19 20.59
N GLU A 321 10.51 -23.45 21.88
CA GLU A 321 10.68 -24.80 22.41
C GLU A 321 9.40 -25.64 22.28
N LEU A 322 8.22 -25.08 22.57
CA LEU A 322 6.94 -25.73 22.34
C LEU A 322 6.74 -26.09 20.86
N HIS A 323 7.07 -25.17 19.95
CA HIS A 323 7.03 -25.44 18.53
C HIS A 323 7.97 -26.60 18.13
N LYS A 324 9.21 -26.59 18.64
CA LYS A 324 10.16 -27.70 18.40
C LYS A 324 9.64 -29.02 18.97
N ARG A 325 9.04 -29.02 20.16
CA ARG A 325 8.45 -30.21 20.77
C ARG A 325 7.24 -30.73 20.00
N GLY A 326 6.39 -29.83 19.50
CA GLY A 326 5.29 -30.17 18.60
C GLY A 326 5.78 -30.78 17.28
N SER A 327 6.89 -30.27 16.74
CA SER A 327 7.56 -30.86 15.58
C SER A 327 8.08 -32.27 15.87
N VAL A 328 8.63 -32.52 17.06
CA VAL A 328 9.12 -33.86 17.46
C VAL A 328 7.98 -34.82 17.81
N HIS A 329 6.85 -34.33 18.35
CA HIS A 329 5.64 -35.15 18.52
C HIS A 329 4.95 -35.50 17.21
N ASN A 330 5.15 -34.72 16.14
CA ASN A 330 4.75 -35.10 14.78
C ASN A 330 5.65 -36.20 14.16
N GLU A 331 6.83 -36.50 14.73
CA GLU A 331 7.72 -37.55 14.23
C GLU A 331 7.53 -38.93 14.90
N ILE A 332 6.80 -39.02 16.03
CA ILE A 332 6.64 -40.28 16.79
C ILE A 332 5.23 -40.89 16.67
N TYR A 333 4.25 -40.19 16.10
CA TYR A 333 2.92 -40.72 15.85
C TYR A 333 2.46 -40.48 14.42
N ASP A 334 2.21 -41.57 13.70
CA ASP A 334 1.31 -41.63 12.55
C ASP A 334 0.50 -42.93 12.72
N PRO A 335 -0.84 -42.94 12.52
CA PRO A 335 -1.55 -42.22 11.48
C PRO A 335 -2.68 -41.32 12.00
N THR A 336 -2.48 -40.01 12.03
CA THR A 336 -3.58 -39.03 11.89
C THR A 336 -3.05 -37.68 11.42
N LYS A 337 -2.40 -37.68 10.25
CA LYS A 337 -2.22 -36.46 9.46
C LYS A 337 -3.59 -35.89 9.07
N VAL A 338 -3.87 -34.65 9.48
CA VAL A 338 -4.13 -33.48 8.60
C VAL A 338 -4.04 -32.23 9.50
N GLN A 339 -3.32 -31.19 9.04
CA GLN A 339 -3.56 -29.74 9.31
C GLN A 339 -2.43 -28.88 9.92
N VAL A 340 -1.27 -29.38 10.37
CA VAL A 340 -0.25 -28.50 11.03
C VAL A 340 1.08 -28.32 10.25
N ASP A 341 1.35 -29.08 9.19
CA ASP A 341 2.68 -29.09 8.54
C ASP A 341 2.86 -28.06 7.38
N GLU A 342 1.76 -27.46 6.89
CA GLU A 342 1.79 -26.56 5.73
C GLU A 342 2.21 -25.12 6.08
N CYS A 343 1.96 -24.69 7.32
CA CYS A 343 2.27 -23.32 7.75
C CYS A 343 3.78 -23.11 8.02
N MET A 344 4.48 -24.17 8.45
CA MET A 344 5.90 -24.08 8.85
C MET A 344 6.88 -24.15 7.67
N SER A 345 6.50 -24.85 6.60
CA SER A 345 7.26 -24.90 5.35
C SER A 345 7.06 -23.63 4.52
N GLN A 346 5.85 -23.04 4.53
CA GLN A 346 5.58 -21.73 3.93
C GLN A 346 6.38 -20.61 4.58
N GLY A 347 6.47 -20.58 5.91
CA GLY A 347 7.22 -19.54 6.63
C GLY A 347 8.72 -19.54 6.33
N LYS A 348 9.35 -20.72 6.27
CA LYS A 348 10.79 -20.84 5.96
C LYS A 348 11.10 -20.42 4.52
N ASN A 349 10.29 -20.83 3.55
CA ASN A 349 10.46 -20.43 2.15
C ASN A 349 10.23 -18.93 1.94
N GLN A 350 9.28 -18.32 2.67
CA GLN A 350 9.07 -16.88 2.65
C GLN A 350 10.25 -16.10 3.23
N ILE A 351 10.82 -16.54 4.36
CA ILE A 351 11.97 -15.85 4.98
C ILE A 351 13.21 -15.92 4.07
N GLN A 352 13.49 -17.08 3.47
CA GLN A 352 14.62 -17.24 2.54
C GLN A 352 14.42 -16.42 1.25
N SER A 353 13.18 -16.35 0.73
CA SER A 353 12.82 -15.49 -0.39
C SER A 353 13.00 -14.00 -0.07
N ILE A 354 12.63 -13.56 1.14
CA ILE A 354 12.79 -12.17 1.60
C ILE A 354 14.28 -11.80 1.74
N GLN A 355 15.10 -12.71 2.28
CA GLN A 355 16.54 -12.49 2.40
C GLN A 355 17.24 -12.39 1.04
N LEU A 356 16.87 -13.23 0.07
CA LEU A 356 17.40 -13.13 -1.29
C LEU A 356 16.97 -11.81 -1.96
N LYS A 357 15.72 -11.38 -1.77
CA LYS A 357 15.22 -10.08 -2.27
C LYS A 357 15.99 -8.89 -1.70
N GLN A 358 16.26 -8.88 -0.38
CA GLN A 358 17.08 -7.82 0.23
C GLN A 358 18.50 -7.80 -0.31
N ARG A 359 19.10 -8.97 -0.59
CA ARG A 359 20.48 -9.05 -1.06
C ARG A 359 20.65 -8.61 -2.51
N ILE A 360 19.69 -8.96 -3.38
CA ILE A 360 19.61 -8.47 -4.77
C ILE A 360 19.44 -6.94 -4.81
N HIS A 361 18.89 -6.31 -3.75
CA HIS A 361 18.71 -4.86 -3.67
C HIS A 361 19.84 -4.13 -2.91
N SER A 362 20.75 -4.86 -2.28
CA SER A 362 21.85 -4.27 -1.49
C SER A 362 23.09 -3.89 -2.31
N GLY A 363 23.13 -4.26 -3.59
CA GLY A 363 24.12 -3.79 -4.57
C GLY A 363 23.44 -2.93 -5.64
N THR A 364 24.02 -1.77 -5.96
CA THR A 364 23.63 -0.85 -7.04
C THR A 364 22.27 -0.15 -6.89
N SER A 365 22.31 0.97 -6.15
CA SER A 365 21.56 2.15 -6.54
C SER A 365 21.92 2.47 -7.99
N GLU A 366 20.95 2.51 -8.89
CA GLU A 366 21.01 3.02 -10.27
C GLU A 366 21.25 2.08 -11.47
N SER A 367 21.33 0.74 -11.32
CA SER A 367 21.22 -0.14 -12.51
C SER A 367 20.12 -1.19 -12.38
N SER A 368 19.17 -1.13 -13.31
CA SER A 368 18.04 -2.06 -13.49
C SER A 368 18.46 -3.51 -13.83
N THR A 369 19.76 -3.75 -14.03
CA THR A 369 20.34 -5.02 -14.49
C THR A 369 21.39 -5.57 -13.52
N ILE A 370 21.29 -6.86 -13.19
CA ILE A 370 22.29 -7.59 -12.41
C ILE A 370 23.05 -8.54 -13.34
N THR A 371 24.36 -8.74 -13.14
CA THR A 371 25.10 -9.71 -13.97
C THR A 371 24.78 -11.15 -13.54
N ALA A 372 24.84 -12.09 -14.48
CA ALA A 372 24.55 -13.50 -14.21
C ALA A 372 25.44 -14.11 -13.11
N GLN A 373 26.68 -13.63 -12.98
CA GLN A 373 27.62 -14.06 -11.96
C GLN A 373 27.27 -13.56 -10.55
N GLU A 374 26.79 -12.31 -10.43
CA GLU A 374 26.28 -11.75 -9.17
C GLU A 374 25.00 -12.46 -8.71
N PHE A 375 24.12 -12.79 -9.66
CA PHE A 375 22.91 -13.55 -9.38
C PHE A 375 23.23 -14.98 -8.91
N ARG A 376 24.17 -15.66 -9.57
CA ARG A 376 24.65 -16.99 -9.15
C ARG A 376 25.22 -16.96 -7.74
N ALA A 377 26.03 -15.96 -7.41
CA ALA A 377 26.60 -15.79 -6.07
C ALA A 377 25.52 -15.56 -5.00
N ALA A 378 24.47 -14.78 -5.31
CA ALA A 378 23.34 -14.56 -4.42
C ALA A 378 22.53 -15.85 -4.17
N LEU A 379 22.26 -16.64 -5.21
CA LEU A 379 21.57 -17.93 -5.09
C LEU A 379 22.36 -18.93 -4.24
N ARG A 380 23.67 -19.05 -4.47
CA ARG A 380 24.54 -19.95 -3.71
C ARG A 380 24.60 -19.58 -2.22
N ALA A 381 24.53 -18.28 -1.92
CA ALA A 381 24.51 -17.79 -0.55
C ALA A 381 23.16 -17.99 0.15
N ALA A 382 22.04 -17.92 -0.58
CA ALA A 382 20.70 -18.14 -0.02
C ALA A 382 20.32 -19.63 0.06
N PHE A 383 20.86 -20.44 -0.84
CA PHE A 383 20.58 -21.87 -0.95
C PHE A 383 21.89 -22.70 -0.96
N PRO A 384 22.62 -22.76 0.17
CA PRO A 384 23.91 -23.46 0.25
C PRO A 384 23.82 -24.99 0.07
N LEU A 385 22.62 -25.57 0.08
CA LEU A 385 22.37 -27.00 -0.09
C LEU A 385 22.05 -27.42 -1.54
N LYS A 386 21.91 -26.45 -2.46
CA LYS A 386 21.62 -26.70 -3.88
C LYS A 386 22.91 -27.05 -4.63
N SER A 387 22.86 -28.03 -5.55
CA SER A 387 24.02 -28.39 -6.37
C SER A 387 24.35 -27.29 -7.38
N ASP A 388 25.59 -27.27 -7.85
CA ASP A 388 26.01 -26.29 -8.87
C ASP A 388 25.23 -26.46 -10.18
N GLU A 389 24.83 -27.68 -10.55
CA GLU A 389 23.98 -27.91 -11.73
C GLU A 389 22.57 -27.31 -11.58
N GLU A 390 21.93 -27.45 -10.42
CA GLU A 390 20.59 -26.88 -10.18
C GLU A 390 20.61 -25.35 -10.15
N ILE A 391 21.70 -24.77 -9.62
CA ILE A 391 21.90 -23.32 -9.62
C ILE A 391 22.15 -22.82 -11.05
N ASP A 392 22.89 -23.57 -11.87
CA ASP A 392 23.16 -23.21 -13.27
C ASP A 392 21.93 -23.33 -14.17
N GLU A 393 21.07 -24.31 -13.93
CA GLU A 393 19.78 -24.43 -14.61
C GLU A 393 18.86 -23.23 -14.30
N LEU A 394 18.88 -22.76 -13.05
CA LEU A 394 18.15 -21.56 -12.61
C LEU A 394 18.70 -20.27 -13.24
N VAL A 395 20.02 -20.13 -13.33
CA VAL A 395 20.67 -18.98 -13.97
C VAL A 395 20.38 -18.99 -15.49
N ALA A 396 20.47 -20.15 -16.15
CA ALA A 396 20.15 -20.29 -17.57
C ALA A 396 18.67 -19.97 -17.85
N SER A 397 17.76 -20.42 -16.98
CA SER A 397 16.32 -20.09 -17.06
C SER A 397 16.03 -18.59 -16.92
N ALA A 398 16.87 -17.91 -16.13
CA ALA A 398 16.82 -16.46 -15.96
C ALA A 398 17.38 -15.69 -17.17
N GLN A 399 18.34 -16.26 -17.92
CA GLN A 399 18.96 -15.65 -19.11
C GLN A 399 18.19 -15.88 -20.43
N ASN A 400 17.26 -16.85 -20.49
CA ASN A 400 16.51 -17.16 -21.71
C ASN A 400 15.43 -16.10 -22.04
N ASN A 401 15.83 -15.01 -22.71
CA ASN A 401 14.93 -14.07 -23.39
C ASN A 401 15.58 -13.46 -24.65
N PRO A 402 14.81 -13.12 -25.70
CA PRO A 402 15.36 -12.73 -27.00
C PRO A 402 15.89 -11.29 -27.09
N ASP A 403 15.71 -10.45 -26.05
CA ASP A 403 15.99 -9.00 -26.10
C ASP A 403 17.06 -8.50 -25.11
N SER A 404 17.83 -9.38 -24.45
CA SER A 404 18.90 -8.97 -23.53
C SER A 404 20.27 -9.44 -23.99
N SER A 405 21.29 -8.58 -23.89
CA SER A 405 22.68 -9.01 -24.09
C SER A 405 23.01 -10.16 -23.12
N ASN A 406 23.74 -11.16 -23.62
CA ASN A 406 23.90 -12.50 -23.02
C ASN A 406 24.35 -12.55 -21.55
N ASP A 407 24.83 -11.45 -20.97
CA ASP A 407 25.41 -11.41 -19.62
C ASP A 407 24.56 -10.68 -18.57
N THR A 408 23.43 -10.07 -18.96
CA THR A 408 22.63 -9.24 -18.05
C THR A 408 21.24 -9.81 -17.79
N ILE A 409 20.90 -9.99 -16.51
CA ILE A 409 19.60 -10.48 -16.07
C ILE A 409 18.80 -9.30 -15.53
N SER A 410 17.60 -9.10 -16.07
CA SER A 410 16.70 -8.05 -15.59
C SER A 410 16.16 -8.41 -14.20
N SER A 411 16.23 -7.46 -13.26
CA SER A 411 15.71 -7.60 -11.90
C SER A 411 14.23 -8.01 -11.87
N GLN A 412 13.46 -7.60 -12.88
CA GLN A 412 12.04 -7.93 -12.98
C GLN A 412 11.80 -9.42 -13.22
N ARG A 413 12.68 -10.10 -13.97
CA ARG A 413 12.56 -11.55 -14.22
C ARG A 413 12.96 -12.38 -13.01
N LEU A 414 13.91 -11.90 -12.21
CA LEU A 414 14.27 -12.53 -10.94
C LEU A 414 13.09 -12.58 -9.97
N HIS A 415 12.32 -11.49 -9.90
CA HIS A 415 11.12 -11.45 -9.07
C HIS A 415 10.03 -12.43 -9.53
N SER A 416 9.89 -12.68 -10.84
CA SER A 416 8.95 -13.67 -11.37
C SER A 416 9.36 -15.10 -11.03
N LEU A 417 10.62 -15.46 -11.25
CA LEU A 417 11.13 -16.81 -10.94
C LEU A 417 11.05 -17.12 -9.43
N LEU A 418 11.38 -16.15 -8.58
CA LEU A 418 11.25 -16.29 -7.12
C LEU A 418 9.81 -16.45 -6.63
N ALA A 419 8.83 -15.96 -7.39
CA ALA A 419 7.41 -16.12 -7.09
C ALA A 419 6.88 -17.48 -7.55
N GLU A 420 7.36 -17.98 -8.69
CA GLU A 420 6.97 -19.28 -9.26
C GLU A 420 7.40 -20.46 -8.40
N PHE A 421 8.64 -20.43 -7.88
CA PHE A 421 9.14 -21.47 -6.98
C PHE A 421 8.49 -21.46 -5.59
N GLY A 422 7.79 -20.39 -5.20
CA GLY A 422 7.07 -20.30 -3.94
C GLY A 422 5.65 -20.89 -3.94
N ALA A 423 5.12 -21.27 -5.10
CA ALA A 423 3.68 -21.51 -5.28
C ALA A 423 3.27 -22.95 -5.65
N THR A 424 4.22 -23.85 -5.88
CA THR A 424 3.91 -25.21 -6.38
C THR A 424 3.70 -26.22 -5.25
N ALA A 425 2.52 -26.20 -4.60
CA ALA A 425 1.89 -27.37 -3.99
C ALA A 425 0.48 -27.00 -3.46
N LEU A 426 -0.58 -27.13 -4.27
CA LEU A 426 -1.97 -27.21 -3.76
C LEU A 426 -2.93 -27.72 -4.86
N HIS A 427 -3.55 -28.88 -4.61
CA HIS A 427 -4.85 -29.33 -5.15
C HIS A 427 -5.43 -30.45 -4.21
N PRO A 428 -6.74 -30.79 -4.24
CA PRO A 428 -7.67 -30.63 -3.12
C PRO A 428 -8.51 -31.91 -2.85
N ALA A 429 -9.16 -32.04 -1.69
CA ALA A 429 -10.31 -32.94 -1.56
C ALA A 429 -11.21 -32.61 -0.36
N LEU A 430 -12.51 -32.63 -0.66
CA LEU A 430 -13.72 -32.62 0.16
C LEU A 430 -13.70 -33.50 1.43
N ASP A 431 -14.36 -33.05 2.51
CA ASP A 431 -15.68 -33.55 2.94
C ASP A 431 -16.13 -32.91 4.28
N GLU A 432 -17.42 -32.55 4.38
CA GLU A 432 -18.11 -32.34 5.67
C GLU A 432 -18.43 -33.69 6.35
N PRO A 433 -18.64 -33.76 7.68
CA PRO A 433 -20.03 -33.75 8.18
C PRO A 433 -20.28 -33.12 9.58
N LYS A 434 -21.46 -32.49 9.69
CA LYS A 434 -22.51 -32.51 10.75
C LYS A 434 -22.21 -32.67 12.26
N GLU A 435 -22.98 -31.85 12.99
CA GLU A 435 -23.64 -32.05 14.30
C GLU A 435 -22.79 -32.37 15.55
N ASN A 436 -22.83 -31.48 16.56
CA ASN A 436 -23.52 -31.77 17.82
C ASN A 436 -23.52 -30.57 18.80
N THR A 437 -24.68 -30.38 19.41
CA THR A 437 -25.03 -29.46 20.50
C THR A 437 -24.55 -29.96 21.86
N ALA A 438 -23.96 -29.08 22.69
CA ALA A 438 -23.97 -29.07 24.17
C ALA A 438 -23.30 -27.75 24.62
N SER A 439 -24.00 -26.72 25.08
CA SER A 439 -24.68 -26.52 26.38
C SER A 439 -23.74 -26.54 27.60
N ASN A 440 -23.71 -25.39 28.28
CA ASN A 440 -23.31 -25.12 29.69
C ASN A 440 -21.79 -25.08 29.93
N HIS A 441 -21.21 -24.21 30.77
CA HIS A 441 -21.71 -23.33 31.82
C HIS A 441 -20.57 -22.35 32.16
N PHE A 442 -20.84 -21.06 32.30
CA PHE A 442 -19.97 -20.14 33.06
C PHE A 442 -19.98 -20.54 34.54
N PRO A 443 -18.90 -20.27 35.30
CA PRO A 443 -19.13 -19.31 36.36
C PRO A 443 -18.01 -18.27 36.50
N ASP A 444 -18.47 -17.07 36.78
CA ASP A 444 -17.73 -15.98 37.42
C ASP A 444 -17.26 -16.35 38.84
N SER A 445 -16.29 -15.57 39.30
CA SER A 445 -15.92 -15.23 40.69
C SER A 445 -14.63 -15.86 41.21
N ASN A 446 -13.53 -15.11 41.10
CA ASN A 446 -12.98 -14.31 42.21
C ASN A 446 -11.99 -13.27 41.71
#